data_AF-A0A6A4PQC0-F1
#
_entry.id   AF-A0A6A4PQC0-F1
#
_cell.length_a   1.000
_cell.length_b   1.000
_cell.length_c   1.000
_cell.angle_alpha   90.00
_cell.angle_beta   90.00
_cell.angle_gamma   90.00
#
_symmetry.space_group_name_H-M   'P 1'
#
loop_
_entity.id
_entity.type
_entity.pdbx_description
1 polymer ?
#
loop_
_entity_poly.entity_id
_entity_poly.type
_entity_poly.pdbx_seq_one_letter_code
_entity_poly.pdbx_strand_id
1 'polypeptide(L)'
;MFLMALFVLLFLPLLSNLKGIALVQLPSYLKSGAACFLNLGAPKPSCDGAPLLPVLYIITNLAFNISLLNVVKSSSAVVASLMVMLSVPVSVYILSLPLPYLPEGTSLSPNFVLGCAILVCGLFLYNTARPAKNSSKAN
;
A
#
# COMPACT_ATOMS: atom_id res chain seq x y z
N MET A 1 2.26 -1.63 16.87
CA MET A 1 3.45 -1.19 16.12
C MET A 1 4.74 -1.89 16.58
N PHE A 2 5.01 -1.98 17.89
CA PHE A 2 6.23 -2.62 18.43
C PHE A 2 6.47 -4.07 17.95
N LEU A 3 5.43 -4.92 17.95
CA LEU A 3 5.55 -6.32 17.52
C LEU A 3 5.96 -6.45 16.03
N MET A 4 5.42 -5.59 15.15
CA MET A 4 5.79 -5.59 13.73
C MET A 4 7.26 -5.19 13.54
N ALA A 5 7.76 -4.21 14.30
CA ALA A 5 9.16 -3.81 14.24
C ALA A 5 10.10 -4.93 14.71
N LEU A 6 9.73 -5.65 15.79
CA LEU A 6 10.49 -6.79 16.28
C LEU A 6 10.55 -7.93 15.25
N PHE A 7 9.41 -8.25 14.64
CA PHE A 7 9.34 -9.25 13.58
C PHE A 7 10.23 -8.85 12.39
N VAL A 8 10.13 -7.60 11.93
CA VAL A 8 10.99 -7.09 10.85
C VAL A 8 12.47 -7.21 11.22
N LEU A 9 12.86 -6.86 12.46
CA LEU A 9 14.25 -6.95 12.91
C LEU A 9 14.75 -8.40 12.95
N LEU A 10 13.90 -9.33 13.38
CA LEU A 10 14.21 -10.77 13.43
C LEU A 10 14.39 -11.36 12.03
N PHE A 11 13.58 -10.93 11.06
CA PHE A 11 13.63 -11.40 9.67
C PHE A 11 14.60 -10.61 8.79
N LEU A 12 15.10 -9.46 9.26
CA LEU A 12 16.07 -8.62 8.58
C LEU A 12 17.29 -9.40 8.02
N PRO A 13 17.94 -10.32 8.75
CA PRO A 13 19.06 -11.07 8.20
C PRO A 13 18.68 -11.99 7.03
N LEU A 14 17.48 -12.58 7.07
CA LEU A 14 16.96 -13.38 5.97
C LEU A 14 16.64 -12.51 4.75
N LEU A 15 15.92 -11.42 4.97
CA LEU A 15 15.51 -10.48 3.91
C LEU A 15 16.72 -9.80 3.24
N SER A 16 17.77 -9.50 4.01
CA SER A 16 19.01 -8.90 3.50
C SER A 16 19.74 -9.86 2.56
N ASN A 17 19.88 -11.13 2.95
CA ASN A 17 20.48 -12.15 2.10
C ASN A 17 19.67 -12.38 0.81
N LEU A 18 18.34 -12.42 0.89
CA LEU A 18 17.46 -12.56 -0.28
C LEU A 18 17.59 -11.38 -1.27
N LYS A 19 17.90 -10.19 -0.76
CA LYS A 19 18.12 -8.98 -1.57
C LYS A 19 19.58 -8.83 -2.02
N GLY A 20 20.44 -9.81 -1.73
CA GLY A 20 21.85 -9.83 -2.14
C GLY A 20 22.79 -8.98 -1.29
N ILE A 21 22.38 -8.58 -0.08
CA ILE A 21 23.17 -7.74 0.83
C ILE A 21 23.81 -8.62 1.91
N ALA A 22 25.15 -8.65 1.93
CA ALA A 22 25.89 -9.32 2.99
C ALA A 22 25.62 -8.68 4.36
N LEU A 23 25.41 -9.49 5.40
CA LEU A 23 25.06 -8.98 6.75
C LEU A 23 26.11 -8.02 7.31
N VAL A 24 27.37 -8.20 6.97
CA VAL A 24 28.47 -7.31 7.39
C VAL A 24 28.34 -5.90 6.81
N GLN A 25 27.70 -5.75 5.65
CA GLN A 25 27.48 -4.45 5.01
C GLN A 25 26.17 -3.80 5.45
N LEU A 26 25.27 -4.54 6.09
CA LEU A 26 23.96 -4.03 6.50
C LEU A 26 24.01 -2.72 7.31
N PRO A 27 24.94 -2.52 8.28
CA PRO A 27 25.04 -1.26 9.01
C PRO A 27 25.44 -0.09 8.11
N SER A 28 26.34 -0.30 7.14
CA SER A 28 26.75 0.76 6.21
C SER A 28 25.65 1.09 5.20
N TYR A 29 24.88 0.08 4.75
CA TYR A 29 23.66 0.28 3.95
C TYR A 29 22.60 1.10 4.69
N LEU A 30 22.31 0.77 5.95
CA LEU A 30 21.37 1.53 6.78
C LEU A 30 21.84 2.97 7.02
N LYS A 31 23.14 3.16 7.31
CA LYS A 31 23.73 4.51 7.47
C LYS A 31 23.62 5.34 6.19
N SER A 32 23.92 4.75 5.03
CA SER A 32 23.80 5.46 3.75
C SER A 32 22.35 5.77 3.42
N GLY A 33 21.41 4.86 3.72
CA GLY A 33 19.98 5.09 3.56
C GLY A 33 19.45 6.20 4.49
N ALA A 34 19.88 6.22 5.75
CA ALA A 34 19.53 7.27 6.71
C ALA A 34 20.10 8.64 6.29
N ALA A 35 21.34 8.68 5.79
CA ALA A 35 21.92 9.91 5.24
C ALA A 35 21.15 10.42 4.01
N CYS A 36 20.70 9.52 3.15
CA CYS A 36 19.83 9.85 2.01
C CYS A 36 18.46 10.38 2.45
N PHE A 37 17.83 9.72 3.44
CA PHE A 37 16.54 10.13 3.99
C PHE A 37 16.62 11.50 4.67
N LEU A 38 17.61 11.72 5.52
CA LEU A 38 17.81 12.99 6.23
C LEU A 38 18.43 14.09 5.35
N ASN A 39 18.74 13.77 4.09
CA ASN A 39 19.42 14.68 3.15
C ASN A 39 20.77 15.20 3.69
N LEU A 40 21.49 14.36 4.45
CA LEU A 40 22.77 14.66 5.11
C LEU A 40 23.99 14.14 4.33
N GLY A 41 23.88 13.93 3.02
CA GLY A 41 24.94 13.35 2.20
C GLY A 41 25.18 14.11 0.89
N ALA A 42 26.44 14.17 0.47
CA ALA A 42 26.90 14.66 -0.83
C ALA A 42 26.01 14.15 -2.00
N PRO A 43 25.90 14.89 -3.12
CA PRO A 43 24.92 14.64 -4.17
C PRO A 43 25.11 13.24 -4.76
N LYS A 44 24.32 12.28 -4.27
CA LYS A 44 24.20 10.95 -4.86
C LYS A 44 23.01 10.98 -5.83
N PRO A 45 23.19 10.50 -7.07
CA PRO A 45 22.17 10.57 -8.14
C PRO A 45 20.95 9.65 -7.92
N SER A 46 20.64 9.26 -6.68
CA SER A 46 19.58 8.28 -6.38
C SER A 46 18.79 8.63 -5.11
N CYS A 47 18.93 9.85 -4.59
CA CYS A 47 18.17 10.35 -3.44
C CYS A 47 17.03 11.29 -3.84
N ASP A 48 16.67 11.31 -5.12
CA ASP A 48 15.64 12.20 -5.64
C ASP A 48 14.29 11.94 -4.95
N GLY A 49 13.69 13.00 -4.41
CA GLY A 49 12.42 12.92 -3.69
C GLY A 49 12.52 12.58 -2.19
N ALA A 50 13.72 12.33 -1.63
CA ALA A 50 13.90 12.18 -0.17
C ALA A 50 14.07 13.55 0.52
N PRO A 51 13.47 13.78 1.71
CA PRO A 51 12.62 12.89 2.53
C PRO A 51 11.13 12.86 2.16
N LEU A 52 10.68 13.78 1.29
CA LEU A 52 9.25 14.06 1.09
C LEU A 52 8.46 12.82 0.66
N LEU A 53 8.96 12.07 -0.33
CA LEU A 53 8.27 10.93 -0.91
C LEU A 53 8.16 9.74 0.08
N PRO A 54 9.23 9.33 0.78
CA PRO A 54 9.12 8.37 1.90
C PRO A 54 8.18 8.81 3.02
N VAL A 55 8.21 10.09 3.42
CA VAL A 55 7.34 10.60 4.50
C VAL A 55 5.88 10.58 4.05
N LEU A 56 5.58 11.01 2.83
CA LEU A 56 4.24 10.96 2.27
C LEU A 56 3.71 9.52 2.24
N TYR A 57 4.54 8.54 1.83
CA TYR A 57 4.19 7.13 1.87
C TYR A 57 3.85 6.64 3.28
N ILE A 58 4.62 7.04 4.30
CA ILE A 58 4.35 6.65 5.70
C ILE A 58 3.02 7.25 6.17
N ILE A 59 2.78 8.53 5.89
CA ILE A 59 1.55 9.23 6.29
C ILE A 59 0.32 8.59 5.62
N THR A 60 0.38 8.30 4.31
CA THR A 60 -0.74 7.71 3.57
C THR A 60 -1.01 6.27 4.01
N ASN A 61 0.03 5.45 4.23
CA ASN A 61 -0.14 4.09 4.76
C ASN A 61 -0.72 4.08 6.17
N LEU A 62 -0.29 5.02 7.02
CA LEU A 62 -0.84 5.16 8.37
C LEU A 62 -2.31 5.56 8.32
N ALA A 63 -2.67 6.55 7.49
CA ALA A 63 -4.04 6.99 7.29
C ALA A 63 -4.93 5.86 6.72
N PHE A 64 -4.41 5.07 5.76
CA PHE A 64 -5.11 3.92 5.20
C PHE A 64 -5.41 2.86 6.26
N ASN A 65 -4.41 2.49 7.08
CA ASN A 65 -4.59 1.52 8.15
C ASN A 65 -5.58 1.99 9.22
N ILE A 66 -5.53 3.27 9.61
CA ILE A 66 -6.51 3.85 10.55
C ILE A 66 -7.92 3.82 9.95
N SER A 67 -8.05 4.22 8.68
CA SER A 67 -9.32 4.19 7.97
C SER A 67 -9.89 2.78 7.89
N LEU A 68 -9.06 1.78 7.59
CA LEU A 68 -9.46 0.39 7.54
C LEU A 68 -9.96 -0.11 8.90
N LEU A 69 -9.26 0.22 9.98
CA LEU A 69 -9.70 -0.11 11.34
C LEU A 69 -11.04 0.54 11.68
N ASN A 70 -11.25 1.79 11.26
CA ASN A 70 -12.53 2.47 11.46
C ASN A 70 -13.67 1.80 10.67
N VAL A 71 -13.41 1.40 9.42
CA VAL A 71 -14.37 0.67 8.59
C VAL A 71 -14.67 -0.72 9.18
N VAL A 72 -13.68 -1.47 9.65
CA VAL A 72 -13.90 -2.77 10.32
C VAL A 72 -14.69 -2.60 11.63
N LYS A 73 -14.48 -1.49 12.35
CA LYS A 73 -15.19 -1.20 13.59
C LYS A 73 -16.64 -0.78 13.38
N SER A 74 -16.92 -0.01 12.32
CA SER A 74 -18.26 0.51 12.01
C SER A 74 -19.06 -0.43 11.10
N SER A 75 -18.38 -1.18 10.24
CA SER A 75 -18.96 -2.08 9.24
C SER A 75 -18.51 -3.53 9.48
N SER A 76 -18.82 -4.43 8.55
CA SER A 76 -18.36 -5.82 8.62
C SER A 76 -16.99 -5.98 7.96
N ALA A 77 -16.20 -6.95 8.42
CA ALA A 77 -14.93 -7.33 7.82
C ALA A 77 -15.01 -7.58 6.30
N VAL A 78 -16.17 -8.03 5.80
CA VAL A 78 -16.41 -8.24 4.36
C VAL A 78 -16.47 -6.93 3.57
N VAL A 79 -17.08 -5.87 4.13
CA VAL A 79 -17.11 -4.56 3.46
C VAL A 79 -15.72 -3.94 3.46
N ALA A 80 -15.00 -4.08 4.58
CA ALA A 80 -13.62 -3.65 4.68
C ALA A 80 -12.72 -4.36 3.65
N SER A 81 -12.85 -5.68 3.49
CA SER A 81 -12.05 -6.43 2.51
C SER A 81 -12.37 -6.03 1.08
N LEU A 82 -13.62 -5.75 0.74
CA LEU A 82 -13.98 -5.26 -0.60
C LEU A 82 -13.42 -3.86 -0.88
N MET A 83 -13.41 -2.96 0.11
CA MET A 83 -12.79 -1.63 -0.03
C MET A 83 -11.27 -1.72 -0.20
N VAL A 84 -10.61 -2.65 0.50
CA VAL A 84 -9.20 -2.96 0.28
C VAL A 84 -8.98 -3.57 -1.11
N MET A 85 -9.88 -4.43 -1.59
CA MET A 85 -9.78 -4.96 -2.95
C MET A 85 -9.93 -3.89 -4.03
N LEU A 86 -10.67 -2.80 -3.79
CA LEU A 86 -10.73 -1.65 -4.69
C LEU A 86 -9.46 -0.79 -4.68
N SER A 87 -8.71 -0.74 -3.58
CA SER A 87 -7.49 0.07 -3.53
C SER A 87 -6.42 -0.44 -4.50
N VAL A 88 -6.39 -1.75 -4.77
CA VAL A 88 -5.47 -2.40 -5.71
C VAL A 88 -5.65 -1.87 -7.14
N PRO A 89 -6.82 -1.99 -7.79
CA PRO A 89 -7.01 -1.50 -9.15
C PRO A 89 -6.90 0.02 -9.24
N VAL A 90 -7.31 0.76 -8.22
CA VAL A 90 -7.11 2.22 -8.15
C VAL A 90 -5.62 2.57 -8.18
N SER A 91 -4.80 1.85 -7.40
CA SER A 91 -3.35 2.06 -7.38
C SER A 91 -2.71 1.73 -8.74
N VAL A 92 -3.12 0.63 -9.36
CA VAL A 92 -2.65 0.26 -10.70
C VAL A 92 -3.01 1.33 -11.73
N TYR A 93 -4.24 1.84 -11.71
CA TYR A 93 -4.67 2.92 -12.60
C TYR A 93 -3.83 4.20 -12.41
N ILE A 94 -3.60 4.62 -11.17
CA ILE A 94 -2.79 5.81 -10.85
C ILE A 94 -1.33 5.61 -11.28
N LEU A 95 -0.75 4.42 -11.05
CA LEU A 95 0.63 4.12 -11.41
C LEU A 95 0.84 3.94 -12.92
N SER A 96 -0.22 3.63 -13.68
CA SER A 96 -0.18 3.60 -15.15
C SER A 96 -0.11 4.99 -15.79
N LEU A 97 -0.40 6.06 -15.03
CA LEU A 97 -0.23 7.43 -15.50
C LEU A 97 1.25 7.84 -15.46
N PRO A 98 1.69 8.73 -16.37
CA PRO A 98 3.05 9.27 -16.32
C PRO A 98 3.19 10.15 -15.08
N LEU A 99 3.95 9.67 -14.10
CA LEU A 99 4.18 10.34 -12.82
C LEU A 99 5.57 10.99 -12.82
N PRO A 100 5.78 12.11 -12.08
CA PRO A 100 7.05 12.84 -12.07
C PRO A 100 8.27 11.98 -11.68
N TYR A 101 8.07 10.89 -10.95
CA TYR A 101 9.13 9.94 -10.56
C TYR A 101 9.06 8.59 -11.28
N LEU A 102 8.02 8.35 -12.10
CA LEU A 102 7.83 7.14 -12.94
C LEU A 102 7.50 7.60 -14.37
N PRO A 103 8.51 7.73 -15.25
CA PRO A 103 8.33 8.36 -16.56
C PRO A 103 7.60 7.49 -17.59
N GLU A 104 7.54 6.18 -17.40
CA GLU A 104 6.92 5.25 -18.35
C GLU A 104 5.44 4.99 -17.99
N GLY A 105 4.52 5.66 -18.68
CA GLY A 105 3.10 5.33 -18.62
C GLY A 105 2.82 3.97 -19.26
N THR A 106 1.98 3.15 -18.64
CA THR A 106 1.67 1.79 -19.13
C THR A 106 0.22 1.71 -19.59
N SER A 107 -0.01 1.13 -20.78
CA SER A 107 -1.36 0.87 -21.28
C SER A 107 -1.99 -0.32 -20.55
N LEU A 108 -3.16 -0.11 -19.95
CA LEU A 108 -3.90 -1.17 -19.26
C LEU A 108 -4.63 -2.09 -20.24
N SER A 109 -4.58 -3.41 -19.97
CA SER A 109 -5.30 -4.40 -20.77
C SER A 109 -6.82 -4.24 -20.61
N PRO A 110 -7.62 -4.42 -21.68
CA PRO A 110 -9.08 -4.42 -21.61
C PRO A 110 -9.65 -5.42 -20.58
N ASN A 111 -8.98 -6.56 -20.41
CA ASN A 111 -9.40 -7.58 -19.43
C ASN A 111 -9.25 -7.09 -17.98
N PHE A 112 -8.24 -6.25 -17.71
CA PHE A 112 -8.05 -5.65 -16.40
C PHE A 112 -9.19 -4.68 -16.08
N VAL A 113 -9.58 -3.86 -17.06
CA VAL A 113 -10.72 -2.94 -16.93
C VAL A 113 -12.03 -3.69 -16.69
N LEU A 114 -12.25 -4.80 -17.41
CA LEU A 114 -13.41 -5.67 -17.19
C LEU A 114 -13.41 -6.26 -15.77
N GLY A 115 -12.27 -6.73 -15.27
CA GLY A 115 -12.13 -7.23 -13.90
C GLY A 115 -12.47 -6.16 -12.85
N CYS A 116 -12.02 -4.92 -13.07
CA CYS A 116 -12.37 -3.79 -12.22
C CYS A 116 -13.87 -3.50 -12.22
N ALA A 117 -14.51 -3.52 -13.40
CA ALA A 117 -15.95 -3.30 -13.53
C ALA A 117 -16.78 -4.37 -12.79
N ILE A 118 -16.39 -5.65 -12.91
CA ILE A 118 -17.03 -6.75 -12.18
C ILE A 118 -16.91 -6.56 -10.67
N LEU A 119 -15.73 -6.14 -10.18
CA LEU A 119 -15.47 -5.93 -8.75
C LEU A 119 -16.31 -4.77 -8.18
N VAL A 120 -16.42 -3.66 -8.92
CA VAL A 120 -17.28 -2.52 -8.54
C VAL A 120 -18.76 -2.91 -8.55
N CYS A 121 -19.23 -3.62 -9.58
CA CYS A 121 -20.59 -4.13 -9.64
C CYS A 121 -20.89 -5.08 -8.47
N GLY A 122 -19.99 -6.00 -8.15
CA GLY A 122 -20.13 -6.92 -7.02
C GLY A 122 -20.23 -6.19 -5.68
N LEU A 123 -19.42 -5.15 -5.47
CA LEU A 123 -19.50 -4.31 -4.28
C LEU A 123 -20.82 -3.53 -4.20
N PHE A 124 -21.27 -2.97 -5.32
CA PHE A 124 -22.53 -2.22 -5.38
C PHE A 124 -23.71 -3.13 -5.02
N LEU A 125 -23.81 -4.31 -5.64
CA LEU A 125 -24.83 -5.31 -5.35
C LEU A 125 -24.76 -5.80 -3.89
N TYR A 126 -23.56 -6.02 -3.36
CA TYR A 126 -23.39 -6.46 -1.97
C TYR A 126 -23.91 -5.40 -0.97
N ASN A 127 -23.62 -4.12 -1.22
CA ASN A 127 -24.08 -3.03 -0.35
C ASN A 127 -25.58 -2.77 -0.47
N THR A 128 -26.19 -2.90 -1.64
CA THR A 128 -27.64 -2.70 -1.83
C THR A 128 -28.48 -3.90 -1.39
N ALA A 129 -27.93 -5.13 -1.43
CA ALA A 129 -28.61 -6.33 -0.94
C ALA A 129 -28.63 -6.44 0.60
N ARG A 130 -27.67 -5.79 1.30
CA ARG A 130 -27.64 -5.75 2.77
C ARG A 130 -28.88 -5.12 3.42
N PRO A 131 -29.35 -3.91 3.02
CA PRO A 131 -30.54 -3.31 3.62
C PRO A 131 -31.80 -4.16 3.45
N ALA A 132 -31.98 -4.83 2.30
CA ALA A 132 -33.13 -5.71 2.06
C ALA A 132 -33.22 -6.91 3.02
N LYS A 133 -32.07 -7.47 3.42
CA LYS A 133 -32.03 -8.63 4.34
C LYS A 133 -32.30 -8.24 5.80
N ASN A 134 -32.00 -7.01 6.20
CA ASN A 134 -32.28 -6.52 7.55
C ASN A 134 -33.77 -6.23 7.76
N SER A 135 -34.50 -5.81 6.72
CA SER A 135 -35.96 -5.62 6.77
C SER A 135 -36.73 -6.95 6.78
N SER A 136 -36.22 -8.00 6.13
CA SER A 136 -36.88 -9.31 6.11
C SER A 136 -36.73 -10.12 7.40
N LYS A 137 -35.83 -9.73 8.30
CA LYS A 137 -35.61 -10.39 9.61
C LYS A 137 -36.37 -9.74 10.77
N ALA A 138 -37.12 -8.66 10.49
CA ALA A 138 -37.90 -7.91 11.47
C ALA A 138 -39.40 -8.24 11.46
N ASN A 139 -39.82 -9.28 10.72
CA ASN A 139 -41.18 -9.84 10.74
C ASN A 139 -41.12 -11.29 11.22
#